data_AF-A0AA88QYZ6-F1
#
_entry.id   AF-A0AA88QYZ6-F1
#
_cell.length_a   1.000
_cell.length_b   1.000
_cell.length_c   1.000
_cell.angle_alpha   90.00
_cell.angle_beta   90.00
_cell.angle_gamma   90.00
#
_symmetry.space_group_name_H-M   'P 1'
#
loop_
_entity.id
_entity.type
_entity.pdbx_description
1 polymer ?
#
loop_
_entity_poly.entity_id
_entity_poly.type
_entity_poly.pdbx_seq_one_letter_code
_entity_poly.pdbx_strand_id
1 'polypeptide(L)'
;MIEELKKELSKSFEMKGLRQARQILGMQILRDRKTKRLWLSQQKYTKRVLEWFNMKDAKPVNTPLANYFILIIENEMIKIKKIHTDDNPSDMMTKVIPKEKFELCTELAGMKYC
;
A
#
# COMPACT_ATOMS: atom_id res chain seq x y z
N MET A 1 10.86 1.77 36.64
CA MET A 1 9.40 1.75 36.32
C MET A 1 8.92 0.49 35.60
N ILE A 2 9.05 0.31 34.27
CA ILE A 2 8.48 -0.89 33.60
C ILE A 2 9.14 -2.20 34.05
N GLU A 3 10.47 -2.22 34.23
CA GLU A 3 11.17 -3.44 34.64
C GLU A 3 10.91 -3.81 36.11
N GLU A 4 10.78 -2.83 37.02
CA GLU A 4 10.34 -3.08 38.40
C GLU A 4 8.91 -3.61 38.47
N LEU A 5 8.00 -3.04 37.67
CA LEU A 5 6.62 -3.53 37.60
C LEU A 5 6.57 -4.98 37.12
N LYS A 6 7.33 -5.33 36.08
CA LYS A 6 7.45 -6.73 35.62
C LYS A 6 7.99 -7.63 36.72
N LYS A 7 8.99 -7.18 37.48
CA LYS A 7 9.59 -7.95 38.57
C LYS A 7 8.59 -8.24 39.68
N GLU A 8 7.79 -7.25 40.08
CA GLU A 8 6.74 -7.47 41.09
C GLU A 8 5.65 -8.42 40.60
N LEU A 9 5.17 -8.25 39.37
CA LEU A 9 4.14 -9.13 38.78
C LEU A 9 4.64 -10.58 38.63
N SER A 10 5.92 -10.78 38.30
CA SER A 10 6.50 -12.12 38.17
C SER A 10 6.56 -12.93 39.47
N LYS A 11 6.36 -12.29 40.64
CA LYS A 11 6.30 -12.99 41.92
C LYS A 11 4.97 -13.72 42.12
N SER A 12 3.89 -13.20 41.53
CA SER A 12 2.53 -13.73 41.70
C SER A 12 2.02 -14.48 40.46
N PHE A 13 2.66 -14.29 39.31
CA PHE A 13 2.23 -14.86 38.04
C PHE A 13 3.42 -15.44 37.25
N GLU A 14 3.22 -16.59 36.61
CA GLU A 14 4.19 -17.13 35.65
C GLU A 14 4.28 -16.24 34.42
N MET A 15 5.30 -15.38 34.39
CA MET A 15 5.50 -14.43 33.31
C MET A 15 6.55 -14.94 32.31
N LYS A 16 6.12 -15.12 31.06
CA LYS A 16 7.06 -15.34 29.95
C LYS A 16 7.34 -14.02 29.24
N GLY A 17 8.60 -13.58 29.31
CA GLY A 17 9.06 -12.44 28.52
C GLY A 17 8.97 -12.75 27.02
N LEU A 18 8.04 -12.11 26.32
CA LEU A 18 8.03 -12.15 24.87
C LEU A 18 9.19 -11.30 24.34
N ARG A 19 9.93 -11.87 23.38
CA ARG A 19 10.90 -11.09 22.61
C ARG A 19 10.17 -9.99 21.84
N GLN A 20 10.92 -8.98 21.42
CA GLN A 20 10.37 -7.92 20.59
C GLN A 20 9.68 -8.50 19.36
N ALA A 21 8.40 -8.14 19.17
CA ALA A 21 7.63 -8.58 18.01
C ALA A 21 8.32 -8.11 16.72
N ARG A 22 8.61 -9.07 15.84
CA ARG A 22 9.21 -8.85 14.51
C ARG A 22 8.21 -9.02 13.37
N GLN A 23 7.04 -9.56 13.65
CA GLN A 23 5.99 -9.81 12.66
C GLN A 23 4.61 -9.71 13.30
N ILE A 24 3.63 -9.19 12.57
CA ILE A 24 2.21 -9.17 12.94
C ILE A 24 1.37 -9.34 11.68
N LEU A 25 0.44 -10.31 11.66
CA LEU A 25 -0.45 -10.56 10.52
C LEU A 25 0.28 -10.65 9.16
N GLY A 26 1.45 -11.28 9.13
CA GLY A 26 2.28 -11.39 7.92
C GLY A 26 3.11 -10.14 7.57
N MET A 27 2.91 -9.00 8.26
CA MET A 27 3.73 -7.80 8.11
C MET A 27 4.97 -7.86 9.00
N GLN A 28 6.14 -7.56 8.45
CA GLN A 28 7.39 -7.41 9.17
C GLN A 28 7.42 -6.08 9.94
N ILE A 29 7.83 -6.14 11.20
CA ILE A 29 8.00 -4.98 12.08
C ILE A 29 9.49 -4.65 12.17
N LEU A 30 9.87 -3.47 11.71
CA LEU A 30 11.17 -2.86 11.96
C LEU A 30 10.97 -1.71 12.94
N ARG A 31 11.75 -1.66 14.01
CA ARG A 31 11.58 -0.65 15.06
C ARG A 31 12.92 -0.13 15.51
N ASP A 32 13.09 1.18 15.45
CA ASP A 32 14.20 1.91 16.04
C ASP A 32 13.70 2.70 17.24
N ARG A 33 14.11 2.27 18.44
CA ARG A 33 13.71 2.93 19.69
C ARG A 33 14.47 4.21 19.97
N LYS A 34 15.67 4.40 19.41
CA LYS A 34 16.47 5.62 19.60
C LYS A 34 15.81 6.80 18.89
N THR A 35 15.42 6.57 17.63
CA THR A 35 14.73 7.58 16.82
C THR A 35 13.21 7.56 16.98
N LYS A 36 12.67 6.64 17.80
CA LYS A 36 11.23 6.41 18.02
C LYS A 36 10.46 6.13 16.73
N ARG A 37 11.08 5.44 15.76
CA ARG A 37 10.47 5.09 14.48
C ARG A 37 10.03 3.63 14.43
N LEU A 38 8.91 3.41 13.77
CA LEU A 38 8.32 2.09 13.53
C LEU A 38 7.97 1.99 12.05
N TRP A 39 8.44 0.94 11.40
CA TRP A 39 8.09 0.61 10.03
C TRP A 39 7.42 -0.75 9.98
N LEU A 40 6.39 -0.84 9.14
CA LEU A 40 5.72 -2.08 8.79
C LEU A 40 5.99 -2.35 7.31
N SER A 41 6.41 -3.57 6.99
CA SER A 41 6.66 -3.98 5.61
C SER A 41 5.94 -5.28 5.31
N GLN A 42 5.27 -5.34 4.16
CA GLN A 42 4.70 -6.58 3.63
C GLN A 42 5.41 -7.04 2.35
N GLN A 43 6.65 -6.57 2.11
CA GLN A 43 7.40 -6.84 0.88
C GLN A 43 7.45 -8.32 0.51
N LYS A 44 7.58 -9.23 1.50
CA LYS A 44 7.56 -10.68 1.26
C LYS A 44 6.24 -11.19 0.69
N TYR A 45 5.13 -10.63 1.14
CA TYR A 45 3.81 -10.96 0.61
C TYR A 45 3.66 -10.43 -0.81
N THR A 46 4.03 -9.18 -1.06
CA THR A 46 4.01 -8.58 -2.39
C THR A 46 4.83 -9.38 -3.39
N LYS A 47 6.06 -9.79 -3.02
CA LYS A 47 6.90 -10.67 -3.86
C LYS A 47 6.21 -11.99 -4.21
N ARG A 48 5.60 -12.64 -3.22
CA ARG A 48 4.85 -13.90 -3.42
C ARG A 48 3.66 -13.73 -4.36
N VAL A 49 2.92 -12.64 -4.23
CA VAL A 49 1.79 -12.32 -5.12
C VAL A 49 2.28 -12.10 -6.56
N LEU A 50 3.35 -11.32 -6.73
CA LEU A 50 3.93 -11.09 -8.06
C LEU A 50 4.45 -12.39 -8.70
N GLU A 51 5.06 -13.26 -7.92
CA GLU A 51 5.49 -14.59 -8.39
C GLU A 51 4.28 -15.45 -8.80
N TRP A 52 3.21 -15.49 -7.99
CA TRP A 52 1.99 -16.25 -8.31
C TRP A 52 1.31 -15.83 -9.60
N PHE A 53 1.31 -14.54 -9.91
CA PHE A 53 0.76 -14.02 -11.17
C PHE A 53 1.78 -13.96 -12.31
N ASN A 54 3.00 -14.47 -12.11
CA ASN A 54 4.10 -14.39 -13.07
C ASN A 54 4.42 -12.94 -13.51
N MET A 55 4.28 -11.98 -12.59
CA MET A 55 4.47 -10.53 -12.77
C MET A 55 5.75 -10.00 -12.11
N LYS A 56 6.66 -10.87 -11.66
CA LYS A 56 7.91 -10.45 -11.00
C LYS A 56 8.77 -9.50 -11.84
N ASP A 57 8.74 -9.64 -13.16
CA ASP A 57 9.49 -8.83 -14.14
C ASP A 57 8.60 -7.81 -14.86
N ALA A 58 7.35 -7.65 -14.43
CA ALA A 58 6.42 -6.71 -15.04
C ALA A 58 6.91 -5.27 -14.83
N LYS A 59 6.77 -4.43 -15.87
CA LYS A 59 7.09 -3.01 -15.74
C LYS A 59 6.19 -2.39 -14.67
N PRO A 60 6.73 -1.68 -13.68
CA PRO A 60 5.92 -1.00 -12.70
C PRO A 60 5.06 0.03 -13.41
N VAL A 61 3.75 -0.09 -13.25
CA VAL A 61 2.79 0.92 -13.70
C VAL A 61 2.38 1.70 -12.47
N ASN A 62 2.32 3.03 -12.60
CA ASN A 62 1.73 3.88 -11.57
C ASN A 62 0.28 3.44 -11.41
N THR A 63 0.00 2.66 -10.37
CA THR A 63 -1.36 2.21 -10.07
C THR A 63 -2.03 3.37 -9.36
N PRO A 64 -3.08 3.96 -9.95
CA PRO A 64 -3.80 5.03 -9.30
C PRO A 64 -4.50 4.45 -8.08
N LEU A 65 -4.08 4.90 -6.89
CA LEU A 65 -4.90 4.78 -5.70
C LEU A 65 -5.99 5.86 -5.78
N ALA A 66 -6.91 5.90 -4.81
CA ALA A 66 -7.99 6.91 -4.75
C ALA A 66 -7.51 8.31 -5.20
N ASN A 67 -8.27 8.94 -6.11
CA ASN A 67 -8.10 10.12 -7.00
C ASN A 67 -6.88 11.06 -6.92
N TYR A 68 -6.08 11.04 -5.86
CA TYR A 68 -4.95 11.95 -5.61
C TYR A 68 -3.66 11.23 -5.23
N PHE A 69 -3.69 9.91 -5.03
CA PHE A 69 -2.51 9.16 -4.60
C PHE A 69 -2.08 8.18 -5.68
N ILE A 70 -0.81 8.24 -6.05
CA ILE A 70 -0.18 7.21 -6.87
C ILE A 70 0.80 6.40 -6.03
N LEU A 71 0.79 5.10 -6.25
CA LEU A 71 1.84 4.22 -5.77
C LEU A 71 2.97 4.21 -6.80
N ILE A 72 4.13 4.66 -6.36
CA ILE A 72 5.36 4.64 -7.14
C ILE A 72 6.28 3.57 -6.54
N ILE A 73 6.81 2.69 -7.38
CA ILE A 73 7.86 1.75 -6.98
C ILE A 73 9.19 2.34 -7.42
N GLU A 74 10.00 2.81 -6.47
CA GLU A 74 11.34 3.35 -6.69
C GLU A 74 12.32 2.63 -5.77
N ASN A 75 13.42 2.10 -6.33
CA ASN A 75 14.48 1.41 -5.58
C ASN A 75 13.92 0.31 -4.65
N GLU A 76 13.02 -0.54 -5.17
CA GLU A 76 12.32 -1.59 -4.42
C GLU A 76 11.47 -1.09 -3.22
N MET A 77 11.27 0.21 -3.08
CA MET A 77 10.40 0.82 -2.08
C MET A 77 9.11 1.31 -2.72
N ILE A 78 7.99 1.00 -2.06
CA ILE A 78 6.68 1.56 -2.40
C ILE A 78 6.58 2.93 -1.75
N LYS A 79 6.41 3.97 -2.56
CA LYS A 79 6.18 5.35 -2.14
C LYS A 79 4.75 5.77 -2.51
N ILE A 80 4.09 6.47 -1.60
CA ILE A 80 2.82 7.13 -1.88
C ILE A 80 3.13 8.58 -2.20
N LYS A 81 2.78 9.03 -3.41
CA LYS A 81 2.90 10.44 -3.81
C LYS A 81 1.50 11.02 -4.00
N LYS A 82 1.25 12.17 -3.39
CA LYS A 82 0.07 12.99 -3.71
C LYS A 82 0.36 13.74 -5.00
N ILE A 83 -0.54 13.65 -5.98
CA ILE A 83 -0.46 14.37 -7.26
C ILE A 83 -1.67 15.28 -7.43
N HIS A 84 -1.48 16.36 -8.20
CA HIS A 84 -2.57 17.24 -8.57
C HIS A 84 -3.51 16.53 -9.56
N THR A 85 -4.79 16.93 -9.58
CA THR A 85 -5.81 16.32 -10.45
C THR A 85 -5.42 16.37 -11.91
N ASP A 86 -4.86 17.49 -12.36
CA ASP A 86 -4.45 17.69 -13.76
C ASP A 86 -3.27 16.80 -14.17
N ASP A 87 -2.49 16.33 -13.19
CA ASP A 87 -1.36 15.41 -13.40
C ASP A 87 -1.76 13.94 -13.22
N ASN A 88 -3.03 13.65 -12.92
CA ASN A 88 -3.52 12.30 -12.70
C ASN A 88 -4.21 11.74 -13.95
N PRO A 89 -3.53 10.91 -14.77
CA PRO A 89 -4.15 10.34 -15.97
C PRO A 89 -5.34 9.40 -15.64
N SER A 90 -5.43 8.89 -14.41
CA SER A 90 -6.58 8.07 -14.00
C SER A 90 -7.84 8.90 -13.80
N ASP A 91 -7.72 10.18 -13.46
CA ASP A 91 -8.85 11.06 -13.21
C ASP A 91 -9.72 11.19 -14.48
N MET A 92 -9.07 11.24 -15.64
CA MET A 92 -9.76 11.20 -16.94
C MET A 92 -10.57 9.90 -17.12
N MET A 93 -10.06 8.77 -16.62
CA MET A 93 -10.69 7.44 -16.76
C MET A 93 -11.77 7.17 -15.69
N THR A 94 -11.67 7.82 -14.53
CA THR A 94 -12.61 7.64 -13.41
C THR A 94 -13.69 8.71 -13.34
N LYS A 95 -13.54 9.81 -14.07
CA LYS A 95 -14.57 10.84 -14.18
C LYS A 95 -15.76 10.30 -14.97
N VAL A 96 -16.95 10.49 -14.39
CA VAL A 96 -18.21 10.19 -15.09
C VAL A 96 -18.30 11.11 -16.31
N ILE A 97 -18.41 10.52 -17.50
CA ILE A 97 -18.65 11.26 -18.73
C ILE A 97 -20.15 11.57 -18.80
N PRO A 98 -20.56 12.86 -18.90
CA PRO A 98 -21.96 13.20 -19.15
C PRO A 98 -22.47 12.52 -20.42
N LYS A 99 -23.73 12.10 -20.41
CA LYS A 99 -24.34 11.30 -21.48
C LYS A 99 -24.15 11.95 -22.86
N GLU A 100 -24.31 13.26 -22.96
CA GLU A 100 -24.20 14.02 -24.20
C GLU A 100 -22.77 13.97 -24.77
N LYS A 101 -21.75 14.05 -23.90
CA LYS A 101 -20.35 13.92 -24.31
C LYS A 101 -20.00 12.49 -24.70
N PHE A 102 -20.57 11.52 -24.00
CA PHE A 102 -20.37 10.11 -24.29
C PHE A 102 -20.94 9.74 -25.67
N GLU A 103 -22.18 10.17 -25.96
CA GLU A 103 -22.84 9.97 -27.25
C GLU A 103 -22.02 10.60 -28.40
N LEU A 104 -21.58 11.86 -28.24
CA LEU A 104 -20.72 12.54 -29.21
C LEU A 104 -19.41 11.77 -29.48
N CYS A 105 -18.73 11.32 -28.42
CA CYS A 105 -17.49 10.54 -28.56
C CYS A 105 -17.74 9.22 -29.29
N THR A 106 -18.86 8.55 -29.04
CA THR A 106 -19.19 7.28 -29.72
C THR A 106 -19.54 7.45 -31.18
N GLU A 107 -20.21 8.56 -31.55
CA GLU A 107 -20.45 8.91 -32.95
C GLU A 107 -19.14 9.20 -33.69
N LEU A 108 -18.26 10.01 -33.10
CA LEU A 108 -16.94 10.34 -33.66
C LEU A 108 -16.04 9.11 -33.79
N ALA A 109 -16.11 8.18 -32.83
CA ALA A 109 -15.35 6.93 -32.85
C ALA A 109 -15.94 5.87 -33.79
N GLY A 110 -17.08 6.14 -34.44
CA GLY A 110 -17.77 5.17 -35.31
C GLY A 110 -18.29 3.94 -34.56
N MET A 111 -18.46 4.05 -33.23
CA MET A 111 -18.99 2.98 -32.41
C MET A 111 -20.52 2.92 -32.59
N LYS A 112 -20.97 1.96 -33.39
CA LYS A 112 -22.41 1.64 -33.49
C LYS A 112 -22.82 0.78 -32.30
N TYR A 113 -23.83 1.20 -31.57
CA TYR A 113 -24.50 0.36 -30.58
C TYR A 113 -25.38 -0.66 -31.30
N CYS A 114 -25.40 -1.90 -30.79
CA CYS A 114 -26.42 -2.90 -31.14
C CYS A 114 -27.70 -2.64 -30.35
#